data_AF-A0AAJ7L956-F1
#
_entry.id   AF-A0AAJ7L956-F1
#
_cell.length_a   1.000
_cell.length_b   1.000
_cell.length_c   1.000
_cell.angle_alpha   90.00
_cell.angle_beta   90.00
_cell.angle_gamma   90.00
#
_symmetry.space_group_name_H-M   'P 1'
#
loop_
_entity.id
_entity.type
_entity.pdbx_description
1 polymer ?
#
loop_
_entity_poly.entity_id
_entity_poly.type
_entity_poly.pdbx_seq_one_letter_code
_entity_poly.pdbx_strand_id
1 'polypeptide(L)'
;MSETTSLPPDPCENNPCKNGGTCSPLDDFSEYQCICPPGFRGGQCEGVLLVDSPAALIAGICCAVLLIVGLLVVTYFVVRKAKEKRRQHGTYSPSREEQNGRRFEMNHVLKPPPIERLI
;
A
#
# COMPACT_ATOMS: atom_id res chain seq x y z
N MET A 1 22.48 68.02 23.80
CA MET A 1 21.21 67.29 23.80
C MET A 1 21.36 66.18 22.76
N SER A 2 21.77 64.99 23.18
CA SER A 2 21.90 63.84 22.29
C SER A 2 20.49 63.31 22.01
N GLU A 3 19.96 63.55 20.81
CA GLU A 3 18.80 62.82 20.31
C GLU A 3 19.23 61.38 20.07
N THR A 4 19.00 60.55 21.08
CA THR A 4 18.94 59.10 20.94
C THR A 4 17.84 58.80 19.92
N THR A 5 18.22 58.42 18.70
CA THR A 5 17.31 57.85 17.73
C THR A 5 16.57 56.69 18.41
N SER A 6 15.25 56.82 18.53
CA SER A 6 14.37 55.88 19.22
C SER A 6 14.23 54.58 18.42
N LEU A 7 15.26 53.72 18.47
CA LEU A 7 15.16 52.36 17.93
C LEU A 7 14.34 51.50 18.93
N PRO A 8 13.39 50.68 18.46
CA PRO A 8 12.66 49.74 19.31
C PRO A 8 13.62 48.76 20.02
N PRO A 9 13.22 48.19 21.17
CA PRO A 9 14.01 47.15 21.83
C PRO A 9 14.19 45.93 20.90
N ASP A 10 15.38 45.32 20.90
CA ASP A 10 15.67 44.16 20.04
C ASP A 10 14.85 42.94 20.50
N PRO A 11 13.94 42.40 19.66
CA PRO A 11 13.12 41.25 20.04
C PRO A 11 13.95 39.95 20.22
N CYS A 12 15.20 39.91 19.75
CA CYS A 12 16.09 38.77 19.90
C CYS A 12 16.99 38.81 21.16
N GLU A 13 16.94 39.88 21.97
CA GLU A 13 17.84 40.07 23.12
C GLU A 13 17.75 38.93 24.16
N ASN A 14 16.55 38.39 24.37
CA ASN A 14 16.31 37.28 25.31
C ASN A 14 16.44 35.88 24.66
N ASN A 15 16.89 35.81 23.41
CA ASN A 15 16.99 34.60 22.61
C ASN A 15 15.73 33.70 22.69
N PRO A 16 14.59 34.16 22.15
CA PRO A 16 13.31 33.47 22.26
C PRO A 16 13.30 32.09 21.57
N CYS A 17 14.14 31.89 20.56
CA CYS A 17 14.22 30.63 19.82
C CYS A 17 14.81 29.49 20.69
N LYS A 18 14.11 28.36 20.73
CA LYS A 18 14.51 27.14 21.46
C LYS A 18 15.30 26.19 20.56
N ASN A 19 15.87 25.15 21.18
CA ASN A 19 16.49 24.01 20.50
C ASN A 19 17.61 24.37 19.49
N GLY A 20 18.32 25.47 19.74
CA GLY A 20 19.40 25.93 18.87
C GLY A 20 18.91 26.65 17.60
N GLY A 21 17.67 27.13 17.57
CA GLY A 21 17.19 28.02 16.51
C GLY A 21 17.89 29.38 16.52
N THR A 22 18.10 29.95 15.34
CA THR A 22 18.71 31.27 15.16
C THR A 22 17.62 32.34 15.13
N CYS A 23 17.73 33.36 15.98
CA CYS A 23 16.82 34.50 16.01
C CYS A 23 17.23 35.56 14.97
N SER A 24 16.28 36.03 14.17
CA SER A 24 16.46 37.16 13.26
C SER A 24 15.35 38.19 13.49
N PRO A 25 15.66 39.43 13.89
CA PRO A 25 14.67 40.50 13.99
C PRO A 25 14.21 40.92 12.58
N LEU A 26 12.96 41.39 12.46
CA LEU A 26 12.46 42.06 11.24
C LEU A 26 12.95 43.52 11.18
N ASP A 27 12.87 44.12 9.99
CA ASP A 27 13.39 45.48 9.71
C ASP A 27 12.87 46.56 10.68
N ASP A 28 11.61 46.43 11.12
CA ASP A 28 10.96 47.38 12.04
C ASP A 28 11.21 47.06 13.53
N PHE A 29 11.98 46.02 13.87
CA PHE A 29 12.23 45.53 15.23
C PHE A 29 10.93 45.24 16.05
N SER A 30 9.78 45.17 15.39
CA SER A 30 8.47 44.93 16.00
C SER A 30 8.20 43.44 16.22
N GLU A 31 8.84 42.59 15.43
CA GLU A 31 8.68 41.14 15.45
C GLU A 31 10.01 40.45 15.15
N TYR A 32 10.10 39.17 15.51
CA TYR A 32 11.25 38.32 15.24
C TYR A 32 10.81 37.04 14.52
N GLN A 33 11.73 36.45 13.77
CA GLN A 33 11.57 35.14 13.19
C GLN A 33 12.65 34.19 13.71
N CYS A 34 12.25 32.98 14.07
CA CYS A 34 13.17 31.90 14.41
C CYS A 34 13.44 31.01 13.20
N ILE A 35 14.71 30.82 12.89
CA ILE A 35 15.18 29.84 11.90
C ILE A 35 15.49 28.55 12.63
N CYS A 36 14.64 27.53 12.46
CA CYS A 36 14.77 26.27 13.17
C CYS A 36 15.72 25.30 12.49
N PRO A 37 16.54 24.54 13.26
CA PRO A 37 17.32 23.44 12.71
C PRO A 37 16.42 22.29 12.24
N PRO A 38 16.93 21.40 11.36
CA PRO A 38 16.19 20.23 10.90
C PRO A 38 15.73 19.37 12.09
N GLY A 39 14.52 18.82 12.02
CA GLY A 39 13.89 18.10 13.14
C GLY A 39 13.17 18.98 14.16
N PHE A 40 13.09 20.32 13.97
CA PHE A 40 12.32 21.21 14.84
C PHE A 40 11.35 22.10 14.03
N ARG A 41 10.23 22.46 14.64
CA ARG A 41 9.15 23.30 14.10
C ARG A 41 8.52 24.16 15.19
N GLY A 42 7.69 25.11 14.78
CA GLY A 42 6.99 26.01 15.71
C GLY A 42 7.58 27.43 15.66
N GLY A 43 6.87 28.39 16.25
CA GLY A 43 7.25 29.80 16.20
C GLY A 43 8.56 30.09 16.93
N GLN A 44 8.90 29.27 17.92
CA GLN A 44 10.15 29.33 18.68
C GLN A 44 10.94 28.01 18.57
N CYS A 45 10.70 27.21 17.53
CA CYS A 45 11.33 25.90 17.36
C CYS A 45 11.06 24.92 18.51
N GLU A 46 9.93 25.05 19.19
CA GLU A 46 9.54 24.28 20.37
C GLU A 46 9.08 22.84 20.06
N GLY A 47 8.56 22.61 18.87
CA GLY A 47 8.03 21.32 18.44
C GLY A 47 9.08 20.46 17.76
N VAL A 48 9.21 19.20 18.15
CA VAL A 48 10.09 18.24 17.47
C VAL A 48 9.36 17.60 16.29
N LEU A 49 9.96 17.65 15.10
CA LEU A 49 9.55 16.90 13.92
C LEU A 49 10.15 15.50 14.01
N LEU A 50 9.38 14.57 14.55
CA LEU A 50 9.76 13.15 14.65
C LEU A 50 9.87 12.44 13.28
N VAL A 51 9.61 13.15 12.18
CA VAL A 51 9.61 12.63 10.80
C VAL A 51 11.01 12.54 10.18
N ASP A 52 11.99 13.30 10.70
CA ASP A 52 13.39 13.22 10.25
C ASP A 52 14.15 12.06 10.90
N SER A 53 13.49 11.29 11.78
CA SER A 53 14.09 10.07 12.33
C SER A 53 14.07 8.96 11.27
N PRO A 54 15.20 8.31 10.97
CA PRO A 54 15.25 7.17 10.04
C PRO A 54 14.35 6.00 10.47
N ALA A 55 13.94 5.97 11.74
CA ALA A 55 12.98 5.00 12.28
C ALA A 55 11.59 5.10 11.62
N ALA A 56 11.14 6.30 11.22
CA ALA A 56 9.84 6.48 10.57
C ALA A 56 9.80 5.86 9.16
N LEU A 57 10.92 5.99 8.41
CA LEU A 57 11.08 5.36 7.09
C LEU A 57 11.08 3.84 7.21
N ILE A 58 11.81 3.29 8.19
CA ILE A 58 11.86 1.85 8.45
C ILE A 58 10.47 1.32 8.81
N ALA A 59 9.75 2.01 9.71
CA ALA A 59 8.39 1.63 10.08
C ALA A 59 7.44 1.64 8.86
N GLY A 60 7.52 2.65 8.01
CA GLY A 60 6.74 2.73 6.77
C GLY A 60 7.02 1.56 5.81
N ILE A 61 8.30 1.23 5.59
CA ILE A 61 8.71 0.12 4.74
C ILE A 61 8.23 -1.21 5.34
N CYS A 62 8.40 -1.42 6.65
CA CYS A 62 7.93 -2.62 7.34
C CYS A 62 6.42 -2.79 7.19
N CYS A 63 5.63 -1.72 7.40
CA CYS A 63 4.18 -1.75 7.20
C CYS A 63 3.82 -2.10 5.76
N ALA A 64 4.47 -1.49 4.76
CA ALA A 64 4.23 -1.79 3.36
C ALA A 64 4.54 -3.25 3.01
N VAL A 65 5.67 -3.80 3.48
CA VAL A 65 6.05 -5.20 3.27
C VAL A 65 5.03 -6.15 3.91
N LEU A 66 4.57 -5.87 5.13
CA LEU A 66 3.56 -6.70 5.80
C LEU A 66 2.23 -6.71 5.02
N LEU A 67 1.80 -5.57 4.48
CA LEU A 67 0.61 -5.50 3.64
C LEU A 67 0.79 -6.28 2.33
N ILE A 68 1.93 -6.14 1.66
CA ILE A 68 2.22 -6.87 0.41
C ILE A 68 2.25 -8.39 0.67
N VAL A 69 2.96 -8.84 1.72
CA VAL A 69 3.01 -10.25 2.10
C VAL A 69 1.61 -10.76 2.43
N GLY A 70 0.81 -10.00 3.17
CA GLY A 70 -0.59 -10.32 3.44
C GLY A 70 -1.41 -10.51 2.16
N LEU A 71 -1.30 -9.60 1.18
CA LEU A 71 -1.99 -9.72 -0.10
C LEU A 71 -1.51 -10.93 -0.92
N LEU A 72 -0.20 -11.21 -0.94
CA LEU A 72 0.35 -12.39 -1.60
C LEU A 72 -0.16 -13.69 -0.96
N VAL A 73 -0.24 -13.73 0.36
CA VAL A 73 -0.77 -14.88 1.11
C VAL A 73 -2.26 -15.06 0.84
N VAL A 74 -3.05 -13.98 0.91
CA VAL A 74 -4.50 -14.02 0.61
C VAL A 74 -4.74 -14.48 -0.82
N THR A 75 -4.07 -13.88 -1.81
CA THR A 75 -4.21 -14.27 -3.21
C THR A 75 -3.78 -15.72 -3.43
N TYR A 76 -2.69 -16.16 -2.80
CA TYR A 76 -2.25 -17.55 -2.84
C TYR A 76 -3.31 -18.51 -2.28
N PHE A 77 -3.90 -18.21 -1.13
CA PHE A 77 -4.96 -19.02 -0.54
C PHE A 77 -6.22 -19.03 -1.41
N VAL A 78 -6.64 -17.87 -1.93
CA VAL A 78 -7.78 -17.76 -2.86
C VAL A 78 -7.52 -18.59 -4.12
N VAL A 79 -6.33 -18.48 -4.71
CA VAL A 79 -5.94 -19.26 -5.90
C VAL A 79 -5.88 -20.75 -5.58
N ARG A 80 -5.36 -21.16 -4.42
CA ARG A 80 -5.34 -22.57 -4.00
C ARG A 80 -6.75 -23.11 -3.81
N LYS A 81 -7.63 -22.37 -3.13
CA LYS A 81 -9.04 -22.76 -2.95
C LYS A 81 -9.79 -22.78 -4.29
N ALA A 82 -9.53 -21.83 -5.17
CA ALA A 82 -10.07 -21.82 -6.52
C ALA A 82 -9.55 -22.98 -7.38
N LYS A 83 -8.27 -23.33 -7.27
CA LYS A 83 -7.65 -24.45 -7.99
C LYS A 83 -8.13 -25.79 -7.44
N GLU A 84 -8.30 -25.92 -6.13
CA GLU A 84 -8.86 -27.09 -5.46
C GLU A 84 -10.32 -27.32 -5.88
N LYS A 85 -11.13 -26.26 -5.90
CA LYS A 85 -12.50 -26.29 -6.42
C LYS A 85 -12.54 -26.66 -7.92
N ARG A 86 -11.59 -26.17 -8.71
CA ARG A 86 -11.46 -26.55 -10.13
C ARG A 86 -10.94 -27.97 -10.36
N ARG A 87 -10.24 -28.60 -9.41
CA ARG A 87 -9.81 -30.01 -9.55
C ARG A 87 -10.97 -31.02 -9.45
N GLN A 88 -12.09 -30.64 -8.81
CA GLN A 88 -13.27 -31.52 -8.72
C GLN A 88 -14.21 -31.40 -9.93
N HIS A 89 -14.22 -30.26 -10.62
CA HIS A 89 -14.94 -30.12 -11.88
C HIS A 89 -13.99 -30.52 -13.01
N GLY A 90 -13.89 -31.82 -13.28
CA GLY A 90 -13.17 -32.33 -14.43
C GLY A 90 -13.73 -31.69 -15.70
N THR A 91 -13.00 -30.75 -16.29
CA THR A 91 -13.29 -30.25 -17.62
C THR A 91 -12.98 -31.39 -18.58
N TYR A 92 -13.99 -32.22 -18.84
CA TYR A 92 -13.95 -33.12 -19.98
C TYR A 92 -13.64 -32.29 -21.23
N SER A 93 -12.50 -32.56 -21.85
CA SER A 93 -12.13 -31.94 -23.12
C SER A 93 -12.60 -32.88 -24.22
N PRO A 94 -13.64 -32.52 -25.00
CA PRO A 94 -14.14 -33.38 -26.05
C PRO A 94 -13.06 -33.61 -27.10
N SER A 95 -12.93 -34.84 -27.58
CA SER A 95 -11.98 -35.20 -28.64
C SER A 95 -12.44 -34.63 -29.99
N ARG A 96 -11.52 -34.46 -30.94
CA ARG A 96 -11.84 -33.93 -32.29
C ARG A 96 -12.95 -34.72 -33.01
N GLU A 97 -13.14 -35.97 -32.64
CA GLU A 97 -14.17 -36.85 -33.21
C GLU A 97 -15.58 -36.55 -32.68
N GLU A 98 -15.72 -36.03 -31.46
CA GLU A 98 -17.00 -35.56 -30.90
C GLU A 98 -17.41 -34.19 -31.45
N GLN A 99 -16.45 -33.32 -31.77
CA GLN A 99 -16.72 -31.98 -32.32
C GLN A 99 -17.21 -32.00 -33.76
N ASN A 100 -16.82 -33.01 -34.55
CA ASN A 100 -17.09 -33.03 -35.98
C ASN A 100 -18.48 -33.60 -36.34
N GLY A 101 -19.37 -33.79 -35.35
CA GLY A 101 -20.80 -33.96 -35.58
C GLY A 101 -21.19 -35.04 -36.59
N ARG A 102 -20.41 -36.12 -36.73
CA ARG A 102 -20.88 -37.28 -37.48
C ARG A 102 -21.90 -37.99 -36.60
N ARG A 103 -23.15 -37.56 -36.74
CA ARG A 103 -24.34 -38.35 -36.44
C ARG A 103 -24.16 -39.69 -37.14
N PHE A 104 -23.52 -40.64 -36.46
CA PHE A 104 -23.47 -42.02 -36.92
C PHE A 104 -24.94 -42.46 -36.88
N GLU A 105 -25.57 -42.56 -38.05
CA GLU A 105 -26.82 -43.28 -38.19
C GLU A 105 -26.63 -44.64 -37.51
N MET A 106 -27.39 -44.90 -36.46
CA MET A 106 -27.41 -46.17 -35.76
C MET A 106 -28.20 -47.22 -36.58
N ASN A 107 -27.99 -47.27 -37.90
CA ASN A 107 -28.67 -48.20 -38.79
C ASN A 107 -28.03 -49.59 -38.83
N HIS A 108 -27.21 -49.94 -37.83
CA HIS A 108 -26.75 -51.31 -37.60
C HIS A 108 -26.44 -51.53 -36.11
N VAL A 109 -27.42 -51.30 -35.24
CA VAL A 109 -27.41 -52.01 -33.95
C VAL A 109 -27.87 -53.43 -34.25
N LEU A 110 -27.02 -54.38 -33.89
CA LEU A 110 -27.19 -55.81 -34.12
C LEU A 110 -28.61 -56.27 -33.76
N LYS A 111 -29.19 -57.07 -34.66
CA LYS A 111 -30.41 -57.84 -34.42
C LYS A 111 -30.25 -58.60 -33.09
N PRO A 112 -31.16 -58.46 -32.11
CA PRO A 112 -31.07 -59.22 -30.87
C PRO A 112 -31.13 -60.72 -31.21
N PRO A 113 -30.30 -61.57 -30.57
CA PRO A 113 -30.36 -63.01 -30.79
C PRO A 113 -31.73 -63.53 -30.37
N PRO A 114 -32.31 -64.51 -31.09
CA PRO A 114 -33.60 -65.08 -30.74
C PRO A 114 -33.51 -65.72 -29.35
N ILE A 115 -34.56 -65.48 -28.55
CA ILE A 115 -34.71 -66.09 -27.23
C ILE A 115 -35.01 -67.57 -27.45
N GLU A 116 -33.99 -68.42 -27.38
CA GLU A 116 -34.19 -69.85 -27.19
C GLU A 116 -34.87 -70.05 -25.84
N ARG A 117 -36.16 -70.36 -25.90
CA ARG A 117 -36.90 -70.85 -24.74
C ARG A 117 -36.35 -72.23 -24.42
N LEU A 118 -35.51 -72.35 -23.41
CA LEU A 118 -35.32 -73.65 -22.74
C LEU A 118 -36.45 -73.84 -21.73
N ILE A 119 -37.06 -75.01 -21.90
CA ILE A 119 -38.17 -75.64 -21.16
C ILE A 119 -37.78 -75.85 -19.70
#